data_AF-A0A951M676-F1
#
_entry.id   AF-A0A951M676-F1
#
_cell.length_a   1.000
_cell.length_b   1.000
_cell.length_c   1.000
_cell.angle_alpha   90.00
_cell.angle_beta   90.00
_cell.angle_gamma   90.00
#
_symmetry.space_group_name_H-M   'P 1'
#
loop_
_entity.id
_entity.type
_entity.pdbx_description
1 polymer ?
#
loop_
_entity_poly.entity_id
_entity_poly.type
_entity_poly.pdbx_seq_one_letter_code
_entity_poly.pdbx_strand_id
1 'polypeptide(L)' 'MPPELVELYDIREWRNGLAILSAARPDEWADIVTVLSKFRLLNSEIATPGGRKSKVADRLD' A
#
# COMPACT_ATOMS: atom_id res chain seq x y z
N MET A 1 -5.11 0.11 -13.01
CA MET A 1 -4.05 -0.02 -11.98
C MET A 1 -2.88 0.88 -12.37
N PRO A 2 -2.32 1.69 -11.46
CA PRO A 2 -1.14 2.50 -11.75
C PRO A 2 0.11 1.63 -12.01
N PRO A 3 0.90 1.88 -13.08
CA PRO A 3 2.07 1.07 -13.43
C PRO A 3 3.12 1.00 -12.31
N GLU A 4 3.34 2.09 -11.58
CA GLU A 4 4.33 2.18 -10.51
C GLU A 4 4.03 1.22 -9.34
N LEU A 5 2.75 0.92 -9.10
CA LEU A 5 2.37 -0.04 -8.07
C LEU A 5 2.61 -1.48 -8.52
N VAL A 6 2.53 -1.75 -9.83
CA VAL A 6 2.81 -3.08 -10.39
C VAL A 6 4.30 -3.43 -10.26
N GLU A 7 5.17 -2.44 -10.36
CA GLU A 7 6.62 -2.64 -10.18
C GLU A 7 7.01 -2.84 -8.71
N LEU A 8 6.27 -2.23 -7.78
CA LEU A 8 6.61 -2.19 -6.36
C LEU A 8 5.90 -3.28 -5.52
N TYR A 9 4.79 -3.82 -6.00
CA TYR A 9 3.93 -4.73 -5.24
C TYR A 9 3.55 -5.98 -6.02
N ASP A 10 3.44 -7.10 -5.31
CA ASP A 10 2.72 -8.28 -5.82
C ASP A 10 1.21 -8.05 -5.72
N ILE A 11 0.53 -8.13 -6.87
CA ILE A 11 -0.90 -7.83 -6.98
C ILE A 11 -1.63 -9.08 -7.37
N ARG A 12 -2.50 -9.55 -6.47
CA ARG A 12 -3.36 -10.71 -6.70
C ARG A 12 -4.81 -10.26 -6.73
N GLU A 13 -5.39 -10.32 -7.94
CA GLU A 13 -6.75 -9.91 -8.22
C GLU A 13 -7.65 -11.15 -8.29
N TRP A 14 -8.83 -11.08 -7.66
CA TRP A 14 -9.79 -12.17 -7.62
C TRP A 14 -11.21 -11.63 -7.85
N ARG A 15 -11.98 -12.30 -8.72
CA ARG A 15 -13.38 -11.98 -9.05
C ARG A 15 -13.62 -10.53 -9.50
N ASN A 16 -12.70 -9.95 -10.27
CA ASN A 16 -12.73 -8.55 -10.72
C ASN A 16 -12.73 -7.54 -9.57
N GLY A 17 -12.13 -7.90 -8.43
CA GLY A 17 -12.18 -7.11 -7.20
C GLY A 17 -11.66 -5.69 -7.39
N LEU A 18 -10.58 -5.52 -8.16
CA LEU A 18 -10.01 -4.21 -8.46
C LEU A 18 -10.97 -3.32 -9.26
N ALA A 19 -11.60 -3.90 -10.30
CA ALA A 19 -12.55 -3.19 -11.15
C ALA A 19 -13.78 -2.74 -10.33
N ILE A 20 -14.34 -3.66 -9.52
CA ILE A 20 -15.47 -3.36 -8.64
C ILE A 20 -15.11 -2.26 -7.64
N LEU A 21 -13.96 -2.36 -6.97
CA LEU A 21 -13.54 -1.36 -5.98
C LEU A 21 -13.34 0.02 -6.62
N SER A 22 -12.59 0.09 -7.72
CA SER A 22 -12.32 1.35 -8.41
C SER A 22 -13.56 2.04 -8.98
N ALA A 23 -14.59 1.27 -9.36
CA ALA A 23 -15.83 1.81 -9.92
C ALA A 23 -16.86 2.16 -8.84
N ALA A 24 -17.00 1.33 -7.81
CA ALA A 24 -18.00 1.52 -6.76
C ALA A 24 -17.55 2.50 -5.68
N ARG A 25 -16.23 2.62 -5.45
CA ARG A 25 -15.60 3.38 -4.36
C ARG A 25 -14.34 4.08 -4.86
N PRO A 26 -14.49 5.04 -5.81
CA PRO A 26 -13.34 5.67 -6.46
C PRO A 26 -12.46 6.48 -5.49
N ASP A 27 -13.06 7.10 -4.46
CA ASP A 27 -12.33 7.90 -3.47
C ASP A 27 -11.48 6.99 -2.57
N GLU A 28 -12.08 5.92 -2.03
CA GLU A 28 -11.33 4.94 -1.21
C GLU A 28 -10.26 4.21 -2.04
N TRP A 29 -10.52 3.96 -3.32
CA TRP A 29 -9.51 3.46 -4.24
C TRP A 29 -8.35 4.44 -4.42
N ALA A 30 -8.63 5.73 -4.57
CA ALA A 30 -7.60 6.77 -4.67
C ALA A 30 -6.78 6.90 -3.38
N ASP A 31 -7.39 6.72 -2.21
CA ASP A 31 -6.70 6.69 -0.92
C ASP A 31 -5.73 5.51 -0.83
N ILE A 32 -6.18 4.31 -1.20
CA ILE A 32 -5.31 3.11 -1.25
C ILE A 32 -4.11 3.35 -2.18
N VAL A 33 -4.35 3.86 -3.39
CA VAL A 33 -3.28 4.18 -4.34
C VAL A 33 -2.32 5.21 -3.74
N THR A 34 -2.82 6.26 -3.12
CA THR A 34 -2.00 7.32 -2.52
C THR A 34 -1.09 6.79 -1.42
N VAL A 35 -1.63 5.94 -0.54
CA VAL A 35 -0.88 5.32 0.56
C VAL A 35 0.21 4.40 0.00
N LEU A 36 -0.13 3.51 -0.94
CA LEU A 36 0.82 2.57 -1.53
C LEU A 36 1.91 3.28 -2.36
N SER A 37 1.58 4.35 -3.07
CA SER A 37 2.56 5.11 -3.86
C SER A 37 3.58 5.83 -2.96
N LYS A 38 3.17 6.30 -1.78
CA LYS A 38 4.03 6.97 -0.80
C LYS A 38 4.83 6.00 0.08
N PHE A 39 4.40 4.75 0.19
CA PHE A 39 5.08 3.78 1.03
C PHE A 39 6.45 3.40 0.47
N ARG A 40 7.48 3.51 1.31
CA ARG A 40 8.85 3.04 1.08
C ARG A 40 9.36 2.29 2.31
N LEU A 41 9.83 1.06 2.12
CA LEU A 41 10.42 0.28 3.18
C LEU A 41 11.90 0.67 3.34
N LEU A 42 12.24 1.39 4.41
CA LEU A 42 13.62 1.83 4.63
C LEU A 42 14.37 0.81 5.49
N ASN A 43 15.61 0.49 5.11
CA ASN A 43 16.45 -0.42 5.88
C ASN A 43 16.66 0.06 7.34
N SER A 44 16.75 1.37 7.54
CA SER A 44 16.87 2.00 8.87
C SER A 44 15.65 1.74 9.77
N GLU A 45 14.46 1.62 9.18
CA GLU A 45 13.22 1.32 9.90
C GLU A 45 13.12 -0.16 10.31
N ILE A 46 13.94 -1.03 9.71
CA ILE A 46 14.03 -2.48 10.00
C ILE A 46 15.19 -2.78 10.95
N ALA A 47 16.35 -2.15 10.74
CA ALA A 47 17.58 -2.41 11.49
C ALA A 47 17.52 -1.90 12.95
N THR A 48 16.54 -1.05 13.28
CA THR A 48 16.33 -0.60 14.67
C THR A 48 15.65 -1.72 15.47
N PRO A 49 16.17 -2.14 16.65
CA PRO A 49 15.54 -3.13 17.52
C PRO A 49 14.08 -2.77 17.84
N GLY A 50 13.21 -3.78 17.86
CA GLY A 50 11.76 -3.60 17.92
C GLY A 50 11.18 -3.16 19.28
N GLY A 51 9.92 -2.72 19.23
CA GLY A 51 9.00 -2.41 20.33
C GLY A 51 7.56 -2.76 19.88
N ARG A 52 6.50 -2.14 20.45
CA ARG A 52 5.10 -2.57 20.24
C ARG A 52 4.61 -2.51 18.78
N LYS A 53 4.81 -1.38 18.08
CA LYS A 53 4.56 -1.20 16.63
C LYS A 53 5.89 -0.96 15.92
N SER A 54 6.02 -1.38 14.66
CA SER A 54 7.17 -1.02 13.82
C SER A 54 7.02 0.43 13.36
N LYS A 55 8.16 1.14 13.21
CA LYS A 55 8.17 2.52 12.66
C LYS A 55 7.54 2.60 11.26
N VAL A 56 7.58 1.48 10.54
CA VAL A 56 6.94 1.31 9.22
C VAL A 56 5.42 1.42 9.32
N ALA A 57 4.80 0.84 10.36
CA ALA A 57 3.36 0.89 10.58
C ALA A 57 2.89 2.28 11.06
N ASP A 58 3.67 2.95 11.91
CA ASP A 58 3.34 4.29 12.40
C ASP A 58 3.36 5.35 11.29
N ARG A 59 4.09 5.12 10.19
CA ARG A 59 4.13 6.03 9.03
C ARG A 59 2.97 5.82 8.05
N LEU A 60 2.16 4.80 8.27
CA LEU A 60 1.01 4.42 7.43
C LEU A 60 -0.34 4.77 8.06
N ASP A 61 -0.37 5.06 9.37
CA ASP A 61 -1.50 5.68 10.10
C ASP A 61 -1.66 7.16 9.68
#